data_AF-A0A1Y2MAU8-F1
#
_entry.id   AF-A0A1Y2MAU8-F1
#
_cell.length_a   1.000
_cell.length_b   1.000
_cell.length_c   1.000
_cell.angle_alpha   90.00
_cell.angle_beta   90.00
_cell.angle_gamma   90.00
#
_symmetry.space_group_name_H-M   'P 1'
#
loop_
_entity.id
_entity.type
_entity.pdbx_description
1 polymer ?
#
loop_
_entity_poly.entity_id
_entity_poly.type
_entity_poly.pdbx_seq_one_letter_code
_entity_poly.pdbx_strand_id
1 'polypeptide(L)'
;MLSRRIAAARPLPKTALRSTAAAVPHFTQRRTALTAHERAELADPNQNGGYINPPREQRNNRDPYADWFDKQDRRNYGEPCHEDHDILGALSLHDYNHFTPGWGGVLFGTFVLTVVGLCVAVNQIYPDKISAPKTYPDGLEAELGGKGAVMARKPGAEW
;
A
#
# COMPACT_ATOMS: atom_id res chain seq x y z
N MET A 1 -41.06 -53.11 34.38
CA MET A 1 -39.61 -52.85 34.38
C MET A 1 -39.24 -52.17 33.08
N LEU A 2 -38.77 -50.91 33.10
CA LEU A 2 -38.03 -50.27 32.01
C LEU A 2 -37.43 -48.94 32.50
N SER A 3 -36.12 -49.02 32.74
CA SER A 3 -35.04 -48.03 32.76
C SER A 3 -35.37 -46.53 32.56
N ARG A 4 -35.15 -45.72 33.61
CA ARG A 4 -34.87 -44.28 33.49
C ARG A 4 -33.38 -44.09 33.20
N ARG A 5 -33.04 -43.69 31.98
CA ARG A 5 -31.73 -43.11 31.66
C ARG A 5 -31.82 -41.59 31.82
N ILE A 6 -31.24 -41.08 32.89
CA ILE A 6 -31.02 -39.64 33.09
C ILE A 6 -29.82 -39.25 32.24
N ALA A 7 -30.03 -38.48 31.18
CA ALA A 7 -28.96 -37.83 30.44
C ALA A 7 -28.38 -36.70 31.30
N ALA A 8 -27.18 -36.91 31.85
CA ALA A 8 -26.44 -35.87 32.54
C ALA A 8 -25.88 -34.88 31.51
N ALA A 9 -26.57 -33.74 31.30
CA ALA A 9 -26.04 -32.63 30.55
C ALA A 9 -24.98 -31.89 31.41
N ARG A 10 -23.70 -32.06 31.05
CA ARG A 10 -22.59 -31.32 31.67
C ARG A 10 -22.46 -29.96 30.95
N PRO A 11 -22.50 -28.81 31.63
CA PRO A 11 -22.27 -27.53 30.98
C PRO A 11 -20.80 -27.41 30.53
N LEU A 12 -20.58 -27.06 29.27
CA LEU A 12 -19.25 -26.70 28.76
C LEU A 12 -18.75 -25.44 29.50
N PRO A 13 -17.55 -25.46 30.10
CA PRO A 13 -16.95 -24.24 30.62
C PRO A 13 -16.57 -23.33 29.44
N LYS A 14 -17.31 -22.24 29.26
CA LYS A 14 -16.93 -21.14 28.36
C LYS A 14 -15.81 -20.34 29.04
N THR A 15 -14.59 -20.86 29.01
CA THR A 15 -13.39 -20.06 29.32
C THR A 15 -13.18 -19.07 28.18
N ALA A 16 -13.76 -17.88 28.31
CA ALA A 16 -13.34 -16.74 27.53
C ALA A 16 -11.91 -16.39 27.97
N LEU A 17 -10.92 -16.81 27.18
CA LEU A 17 -9.59 -16.23 27.24
C LEU A 17 -9.73 -14.74 26.92
N ARG A 18 -9.84 -13.92 27.96
CA ARG A 18 -9.56 -12.49 27.83
C ARG A 18 -8.08 -12.39 27.50
N SER A 19 -7.77 -12.34 26.21
CA SER A 19 -6.49 -11.85 25.73
C SER A 19 -6.38 -10.39 26.19
N THR A 20 -5.85 -10.18 27.39
CA THR A 20 -5.26 -8.90 27.77
C THR A 20 -3.85 -8.89 27.19
N ALA A 21 -3.73 -8.97 25.87
CA ALA A 21 -2.60 -8.34 25.21
C ALA A 21 -2.80 -6.84 25.44
N ALA A 22 -2.35 -6.36 26.59
CA ALA A 22 -2.20 -4.94 26.83
C ALA A 22 -1.36 -4.43 25.66
N ALA A 23 -1.98 -3.63 24.79
CA ALA A 23 -1.27 -2.90 23.76
C ALA A 23 -0.27 -2.00 24.49
N VAL A 24 0.95 -2.49 24.66
CA VAL A 24 2.08 -1.69 25.13
C VAL A 24 2.19 -0.58 24.10
N PRO A 25 1.99 0.71 24.46
CA PRO A 25 2.24 1.79 23.54
C PRO A 25 3.75 1.81 23.31
N HIS A 26 4.22 1.09 22.31
CA HIS A 26 5.54 1.31 21.76
C HIS A 26 5.51 2.73 21.20
N PHE A 27 6.09 3.68 21.94
CA PHE A 27 6.36 5.01 21.45
C PHE A 27 7.38 4.88 20.32
N THR A 28 6.89 4.64 19.12
CA THR A 28 7.71 4.61 17.91
C THR A 28 8.07 6.05 17.61
N GLN A 29 9.19 6.51 18.17
CA GLN A 29 9.73 7.82 17.83
C GLN A 29 10.12 7.83 16.35
N ARG A 30 9.18 8.26 15.50
CA ARG A 30 9.48 8.50 14.08
C ARG A 30 10.28 9.79 13.97
N ARG A 31 11.61 9.68 14.04
CA ARG A 31 12.51 10.78 13.67
C ARG A 31 12.42 10.94 12.15
N THR A 32 11.87 12.06 11.69
CA THR A 32 11.65 12.36 10.27
C THR A 32 12.81 13.15 9.64
N ALA A 33 13.75 13.66 10.44
CA ALA A 33 14.90 14.39 9.93
C ALA A 33 16.16 14.12 10.77
N LEU A 34 17.28 13.95 10.07
CA LEU A 34 18.62 13.89 10.65
C LEU A 34 19.03 15.27 11.18
N THR A 35 19.67 15.29 12.35
CA THR A 35 20.36 16.46 12.90
C THR A 35 21.54 16.86 12.01
N ALA A 36 22.03 18.09 12.14
CA ALA A 36 23.18 18.55 11.37
C ALA A 36 24.45 17.74 11.64
N HIS A 37 24.64 17.28 12.89
CA HIS A 37 25.76 16.41 13.26
C HIS A 37 25.65 15.03 12.62
N GLU A 38 24.48 14.39 12.69
CA GLU A 38 24.25 13.09 12.06
C GLU A 38 24.42 13.17 10.52
N ARG A 39 24.05 14.29 9.89
CA ARG A 39 24.32 14.52 8.46
C ARG A 39 25.81 14.69 8.16
N ALA A 40 26.56 15.33 9.06
CA ALA A 40 27.99 15.52 8.92
C ALA A 40 28.76 14.21 9.13
N GLU A 41 28.33 13.37 10.07
CA GLU A 41 28.86 12.02 10.26
C GLU A 41 28.58 11.12 9.06
N LEU A 42 27.35 11.11 8.53
CA LEU A 42 27.04 10.38 7.28
C LEU A 42 27.83 10.87 6.07
N ALA A 43 28.30 12.12 6.11
CA ALA A 43 29.13 12.72 5.07
C ALA A 43 30.63 12.60 5.35
N ASP A 44 31.05 11.94 6.45
CA ASP A 44 32.47 11.75 6.79
C ASP A 44 33.14 10.79 5.79
N PRO A 45 34.08 11.27 4.95
CA PRO A 45 34.75 10.44 3.95
C PRO A 45 35.56 9.27 4.56
N ASN A 46 35.85 9.32 5.86
CA ASN A 46 36.64 8.30 6.56
C ASN A 46 35.80 7.28 7.34
N GLN A 47 34.45 7.31 7.24
CA GLN A 47 33.60 6.32 7.93
C GLN A 47 33.92 4.87 7.53
N ASN A 48 34.43 4.66 6.31
CA ASN A 48 34.70 3.33 5.76
C ASN A 48 36.19 2.91 5.90
N GLY A 49 36.91 3.44 6.90
CA GLY A 49 38.27 2.98 7.24
C GLY A 49 39.31 3.17 6.12
N GLY A 50 39.13 4.15 5.25
CA GLY A 50 40.02 4.42 4.10
C GLY A 50 39.75 3.55 2.87
N TYR A 51 38.63 2.82 2.83
CA TYR A 51 38.19 2.11 1.64
C TYR A 51 37.95 3.07 0.46
N ILE A 52 38.46 2.71 -0.72
CA ILE A 52 38.27 3.51 -1.93
C ILE A 52 36.84 3.30 -2.42
N ASN A 53 35.97 4.28 -2.16
CA ASN A 53 34.59 4.24 -2.61
C ASN A 53 34.46 4.90 -4.01
N PRO A 54 34.30 4.13 -5.10
CA PRO A 54 34.08 4.69 -6.44
C PRO A 54 32.74 5.45 -6.51
N PRO A 55 32.47 6.21 -7.59
CA PRO A 55 31.19 6.88 -7.77
C PRO A 55 29.99 5.93 -7.72
N ARG A 56 28.88 6.42 -7.16
CA ARG A 56 27.61 5.68 -7.05
C ARG A 56 26.95 5.52 -8.41
N GLU A 57 27.18 4.37 -9.04
CA GLU A 57 26.61 4.02 -10.35
C GLU A 57 25.99 2.62 -10.30
N GLN A 58 24.76 2.47 -10.80
CA GLN A 58 24.13 1.16 -10.92
C GLN A 58 24.77 0.36 -12.06
N ARG A 59 25.04 -0.93 -11.84
CA ARG A 59 25.64 -1.81 -12.86
C ARG A 59 24.82 -1.89 -14.14
N ASN A 60 23.50 -1.78 -14.04
CA ASN A 60 22.59 -1.80 -15.18
C ASN A 60 22.72 -0.57 -16.10
N ASN A 61 23.33 0.53 -15.64
CA ASN A 61 23.57 1.72 -16.44
C ASN A 61 24.88 1.66 -17.23
N ARG A 62 25.77 0.72 -16.90
CA ARG A 62 27.03 0.52 -17.64
C ARG A 62 26.78 -0.07 -19.02
N ASP A 63 27.71 0.15 -19.94
CA ASP A 63 27.61 -0.39 -21.30
C ASP A 63 27.40 -1.91 -21.29
N PRO A 64 26.25 -2.42 -21.77
CA PRO A 64 25.97 -3.86 -21.80
C PRO A 64 26.81 -4.62 -22.83
N TYR A 65 27.42 -3.93 -23.80
CA TYR A 65 28.18 -4.56 -24.89
C TYR A 65 29.70 -4.53 -24.69
N ALA A 66 30.18 -3.90 -23.61
CA ALA A 66 31.60 -3.87 -23.30
C ALA A 66 32.13 -5.25 -22.86
N ASP A 67 33.44 -5.46 -23.04
CA ASP A 67 34.09 -6.74 -22.74
C ASP A 67 34.41 -6.91 -21.25
N TRP A 68 33.37 -6.98 -20.41
CA TRP A 68 33.52 -7.19 -18.96
C TRP A 68 34.05 -8.58 -18.62
N PHE A 69 34.85 -8.68 -17.55
CA PHE A 69 35.25 -9.97 -16.97
C PHE A 69 34.04 -10.74 -16.41
N ASP A 70 33.25 -10.09 -15.55
CA ASP A 70 31.94 -10.57 -15.13
C ASP A 70 30.88 -9.96 -16.04
N LYS A 71 30.34 -10.79 -16.94
CA LYS A 71 29.30 -10.38 -17.91
C LYS A 71 27.97 -10.06 -17.23
N GLN A 72 27.65 -10.71 -16.12
CA GLN A 72 26.36 -10.51 -15.45
C GLN A 72 26.37 -9.20 -14.66
N ASP A 73 27.42 -8.95 -13.89
CA ASP A 73 27.52 -7.77 -13.03
C ASP A 73 28.15 -6.54 -13.73
N ARG A 74 28.58 -6.70 -14.99
CA ARG A 74 29.27 -5.67 -15.79
C ARG A 74 30.48 -5.08 -15.04
N ARG A 75 31.35 -6.00 -14.58
CA ARG A 75 32.46 -5.71 -13.68
C ARG A 75 33.78 -6.33 -14.16
N ASN A 76 34.88 -5.58 -14.06
CA ASN A 76 36.21 -6.08 -14.34
C ASN A 76 36.90 -6.65 -13.10
N TYR A 77 37.84 -7.57 -13.31
CA TYR A 77 38.63 -8.13 -12.21
C TYR A 77 39.53 -7.04 -11.60
N GLY A 78 39.52 -6.93 -10.27
CA GLY A 78 40.35 -5.96 -9.54
C GLY A 78 39.85 -4.51 -9.53
N GLU A 79 38.70 -4.21 -10.16
CA GLU A 79 38.10 -2.88 -10.04
C GLU A 79 37.57 -2.64 -8.60
N PRO A 80 37.76 -1.44 -8.02
CA PRO A 80 37.15 -1.09 -6.74
C PRO A 80 35.63 -1.23 -6.78
N CYS A 81 35.06 -1.83 -5.74
CA CYS A 81 33.62 -2.02 -5.61
C CYS A 81 33.02 -0.86 -4.81
N HIS A 82 31.88 -0.30 -5.22
CA HIS A 82 31.16 0.66 -4.39
C HIS A 82 30.73 0.00 -3.08
N GLU A 83 30.72 0.73 -1.96
CA GLU A 83 30.32 0.16 -0.66
C GLU A 83 28.89 -0.42 -0.68
N ASP A 84 27.94 0.35 -1.23
CA ASP A 84 26.54 -0.04 -1.47
C ASP A 84 26.33 -0.95 -2.70
N HIS A 85 27.28 -1.86 -2.98
CA HIS A 85 27.17 -2.71 -4.17
C HIS A 85 25.95 -3.64 -4.18
N ASP A 86 25.46 -4.01 -3.01
CA ASP A 86 24.26 -4.84 -2.84
C ASP A 86 23.01 -4.20 -3.45
N ILE A 87 22.87 -2.87 -3.37
CA ILE A 87 21.76 -2.11 -3.96
C ILE A 87 22.09 -1.51 -5.34
N LEU A 88 23.35 -1.56 -5.78
CA LEU A 88 23.79 -1.06 -7.08
C LEU A 88 24.10 -2.17 -8.09
N GLY A 89 24.18 -3.43 -7.64
CA GLY A 89 24.53 -4.60 -8.45
C GLY A 89 23.54 -4.88 -9.58
N ALA A 90 23.86 -5.80 -10.48
CA ALA A 90 22.99 -6.10 -11.63
C ALA A 90 21.57 -6.59 -11.24
N LEU A 91 21.44 -7.25 -10.09
CA LEU A 91 20.15 -7.74 -9.56
C LEU A 91 19.36 -6.68 -8.78
N SER A 92 19.86 -5.45 -8.69
CA SER A 92 19.16 -4.35 -8.03
C SER A 92 17.95 -3.85 -8.82
N LEU A 93 17.08 -3.09 -8.14
CA LEU A 93 15.91 -2.48 -8.76
C LEU A 93 16.34 -1.55 -9.90
N HIS A 94 15.86 -1.81 -11.12
CA HIS A 94 16.22 -1.04 -12.32
C HIS A 94 16.06 0.49 -12.13
N ASP A 95 17.11 1.24 -12.43
CA ASP A 95 17.10 2.70 -12.44
C ASP A 95 16.40 3.22 -13.70
N TYR A 96 15.19 3.77 -13.53
CA TYR A 96 14.44 4.36 -14.62
C TYR A 96 14.85 5.83 -14.81
N ASN A 97 15.80 6.08 -15.71
CA ASN A 97 16.44 7.38 -15.90
C ASN A 97 15.81 8.25 -17.01
N HIS A 98 14.69 7.83 -17.62
CA HIS A 98 14.05 8.59 -18.69
C HIS A 98 13.44 9.92 -18.19
N PHE A 99 12.92 9.93 -16.96
CA PHE A 99 12.41 11.13 -16.28
C PHE A 99 12.85 11.14 -14.82
N THR A 100 12.95 12.33 -14.22
CA THR A 100 13.13 12.43 -12.77
C THR A 100 11.90 11.91 -12.02
N PRO A 101 12.03 11.34 -10.82
CA PRO A 101 10.89 10.85 -10.04
C PRO A 101 9.80 11.90 -9.82
N GLY A 102 10.21 13.16 -9.62
CA GLY A 102 9.28 14.29 -9.48
C GLY A 102 8.46 14.52 -10.75
N TRP A 103 9.08 14.48 -11.92
CA TRP A 103 8.38 14.62 -13.19
C TRP A 103 7.51 13.40 -13.52
N GLY A 104 7.98 12.19 -13.20
CA GLY A 104 7.18 10.97 -13.28
C GLY A 104 5.89 11.06 -12.45
N GLY A 105 5.97 11.65 -11.26
CA GLY A 105 4.80 11.94 -10.42
C GLY A 105 3.82 12.92 -11.07
N VAL A 106 4.31 13.97 -11.75
CA VAL A 106 3.47 14.91 -12.51
C VAL A 106 2.75 14.20 -13.65
N LEU A 107 3.48 13.43 -14.47
CA LEU A 107 2.91 12.69 -15.60
C LEU A 107 1.84 11.69 -15.13
N PHE A 108 2.12 10.90 -14.11
CA PHE A 108 1.15 9.94 -13.58
C PHE A 108 -0.05 10.62 -12.93
N GLY A 109 0.19 11.66 -12.12
CA GLY A 109 -0.87 12.41 -11.45
C GLY A 109 -1.82 13.10 -12.43
N THR A 110 -1.28 13.74 -13.46
CA THR A 110 -2.08 14.37 -14.52
C THR A 110 -2.87 13.35 -15.34
N PHE A 111 -2.28 12.19 -15.64
CA PHE A 111 -3.02 11.10 -16.27
C PHE A 111 -4.22 10.64 -15.41
N VAL A 112 -4.00 10.35 -14.13
CA VAL A 112 -5.09 9.92 -13.23
C VAL A 112 -6.16 11.00 -13.11
N LEU A 113 -5.77 12.26 -12.90
CA LEU A 113 -6.70 13.37 -12.77
C LEU A 113 -7.54 13.60 -14.02
N THR A 114 -6.95 13.47 -15.21
CA THR A 114 -7.69 13.65 -16.47
C THR A 114 -8.71 12.53 -16.69
N VAL A 115 -8.33 11.27 -16.43
CA VAL A 115 -9.26 10.13 -16.54
C VAL A 115 -10.41 10.23 -15.55
N VAL A 116 -10.12 10.50 -14.27
CA VAL A 116 -11.15 10.66 -13.23
C VAL A 116 -12.01 11.89 -13.52
N GLY A 117 -11.40 13.00 -13.93
CA GLY A 117 -12.11 14.22 -14.30
C GLY A 117 -13.10 13.98 -15.44
N LEU A 118 -12.70 13.20 -16.46
CA LEU A 118 -13.60 12.80 -17.54
C LEU A 118 -14.75 11.94 -17.03
N CYS A 119 -14.48 10.94 -16.19
CA CYS A 119 -15.54 10.10 -15.60
C CYS A 119 -16.57 10.92 -14.81
N VAL A 120 -16.10 11.89 -14.00
CA VAL A 120 -16.98 12.79 -13.25
C VAL A 120 -17.80 13.67 -14.20
N ALA A 121 -17.18 14.25 -15.23
CA ALA A 121 -17.87 15.07 -16.21
C ALA A 121 -18.96 14.26 -16.94
N VAL A 122 -18.65 13.03 -17.36
CA VAL A 122 -19.63 12.12 -17.97
C VAL A 122 -20.76 11.81 -16.99
N ASN A 123 -20.47 11.52 -15.73
CA ASN A 123 -21.49 11.24 -14.73
C ASN A 123 -22.46 12.42 -14.51
N GLN A 124 -21.99 13.67 -14.63
CA GLN A 124 -22.84 14.85 -14.46
C GLN A 124 -23.68 15.19 -15.70
N ILE A 125 -23.16 14.91 -16.90
CA ILE A 125 -23.79 15.32 -18.17
C ILE A 125 -24.68 14.21 -18.74
N TYR A 126 -24.33 12.94 -18.49
CA TYR A 126 -25.03 11.83 -19.12
C TYR A 126 -26.44 11.67 -18.52
N PRO A 127 -27.48 11.61 -19.37
CA PRO A 127 -28.85 11.52 -18.89
C PRO A 127 -29.05 10.25 -18.08
N ASP A 128 -29.77 10.44 -16.97
CA ASP A 128 -29.99 9.41 -15.98
C ASP A 128 -30.86 8.27 -16.52
N LYS A 129 -30.96 7.18 -15.76
CA LYS A 129 -31.69 5.97 -16.17
C LYS A 129 -33.14 6.30 -16.58
N ILE A 130 -33.55 5.86 -17.78
CA ILE A 130 -34.90 6.10 -18.35
C ILE A 130 -36.03 5.45 -17.52
N SER A 131 -35.72 4.47 -16.67
CA SER A 131 -36.73 3.83 -15.82
C SER A 131 -37.01 4.64 -14.57
N ALA A 132 -38.29 4.88 -14.28
CA ALA A 132 -38.70 5.30 -12.94
C ALA A 132 -38.27 4.24 -11.90
N PRO A 133 -37.71 4.63 -10.75
CA PRO A 133 -37.37 3.69 -9.69
C PRO A 133 -38.61 2.97 -9.17
N LYS A 134 -38.46 1.68 -8.83
CA LYS A 134 -39.56 0.89 -8.29
C LYS A 134 -40.02 1.49 -6.96
N THR A 135 -41.32 1.75 -6.86
CA THR A 135 -41.97 2.20 -5.63
C THR A 135 -42.79 1.06 -5.02
N TYR A 136 -42.95 1.11 -3.71
CA TYR A 136 -43.73 0.15 -2.93
C TYR A 136 -44.76 0.86 -2.06
N PRO A 137 -45.99 0.32 -1.93
CA PRO A 137 -46.99 0.83 -0.99
C PRO A 137 -46.40 0.92 0.42
N ASP A 138 -46.63 2.06 1.09
CA ASP A 138 -46.17 2.35 2.46
C ASP A 138 -44.66 2.18 2.70
N GLY A 139 -43.85 2.06 1.64
CA GLY A 139 -42.41 1.84 1.73
C GLY A 139 -42.04 0.52 2.39
N LEU A 140 -42.95 -0.46 2.36
CA LEU A 140 -42.80 -1.76 3.03
C LEU A 140 -42.49 -1.62 4.52
N GLU A 141 -43.01 -0.60 5.20
CA GLU A 141 -42.68 -0.30 6.60
C GLU A 141 -42.89 -1.52 7.51
N ALA A 142 -44.03 -2.21 7.40
CA ALA A 142 -44.32 -3.39 8.20
C ALA A 142 -43.37 -4.57 7.89
N GLU A 143 -43.06 -4.79 6.62
CA GLU A 143 -42.22 -5.90 6.15
C GLU A 143 -40.73 -5.68 6.45
N LEU A 144 -40.29 -4.41 6.55
CA LEU A 144 -38.90 -4.04 6.80
C LEU A 144 -38.55 -3.87 8.28
N GLY A 145 -39.47 -4.20 9.20
CA GLY A 145 -39.22 -4.18 10.64
C GLY A 145 -39.89 -3.03 11.40
N GLY A 146 -40.80 -2.29 10.75
CA GLY A 146 -41.66 -1.30 11.38
C GLY A 146 -40.96 0.02 11.69
N LYS A 147 -41.50 0.72 12.69
CA LYS A 147 -41.12 2.08 13.05
C LYS A 147 -39.62 2.18 13.37
N GLY A 148 -38.87 2.90 12.53
CA GLY A 148 -37.43 3.11 12.66
C GLY A 148 -36.55 2.31 11.70
N ALA A 149 -37.14 1.41 10.90
CA ALA A 149 -36.44 0.72 9.83
C ALA A 149 -36.22 1.62 8.60
N VAL A 150 -35.17 1.34 7.82
CA VAL A 150 -34.95 1.99 6.51
C VAL A 150 -36.03 1.50 5.55
N MET A 151 -36.93 2.40 5.16
CA MET A 151 -38.06 2.09 4.29
C MET A 151 -37.64 1.99 2.81
N ALA A 152 -38.38 1.22 2.04
CA ALA A 152 -38.32 1.26 0.58
C ALA A 152 -38.98 2.53 0.03
N ARG A 153 -38.69 2.88 -1.23
CA ARG A 153 -39.19 4.11 -1.85
C ARG A 153 -40.72 4.10 -1.95
N LYS A 154 -41.37 5.14 -1.40
CA LYS A 154 -42.82 5.37 -1.48
C LYS A 154 -43.19 6.07 -2.80
N PRO A 155 -44.41 5.85 -3.34
CA PRO A 155 -44.94 6.66 -4.43
C PRO A 155 -44.97 8.14 -4.05
N GLY A 156 -44.53 9.03 -4.95
CA GLY A 156 -44.52 10.48 -4.70
C GLY A 156 -43.40 11.01 -3.80
N ALA A 157 -42.49 10.14 -3.33
CA ALA A 157 -41.28 10.59 -2.66
C ALA A 157 -40.33 11.28 -3.66
N GLU A 158 -40.03 12.56 -3.40
CA GLU A 158 -39.02 13.33 -4.13
C GLU A 158 -37.61 12.79 -3.86
N TRP A 159 -36.67 13.22 -4.71
CA TRP A 159 -35.28 12.78 -4.71
C TRP A 159 -34.43 13.53 -3.69
#